data_AF-A0A950ZBI8-F1
#
_entry.id   AF-A0A950ZBI8-F1
#
_cell.length_a   1.000
_cell.length_b   1.000
_cell.length_c   1.000
_cell.angle_alpha   90.00
_cell.angle_beta   90.00
_cell.angle_gamma   90.00
#
_symmetry.space_group_name_H-M   'P 1'
#
loop_
_entity.id
_entity.type
_entity.pdbx_description
1 polymer ?
#
loop_
_entity_poly.entity_id
_entity_poly.type
_entity_poly.pdbx_seq_one_letter_code
_entity_poly.pdbx_strand_id
1 'polypeptide(L)'
;ALQALVDESQKNVAGTVRVKLFKGNIIAAGRKSPVSLYNPQIATMEADATGAYNQDDATGFIHLNALRLKVGASVHSSSKASPKKKSSPARGERARA
;
A
#
# COMPACT_ATOMS: atom_id res chain seq x y z
N ALA A 1 21.01 -18.16 16.15
CA ALA A 1 19.65 -17.58 16.20
C ALA A 1 19.09 -17.33 14.79
N LEU A 2 19.77 -16.54 13.94
CA LEU A 2 19.28 -16.24 12.58
C LEU A 2 19.13 -17.48 11.69
N GLN A 3 20.06 -18.44 11.76
CA GLN A 3 19.95 -19.66 10.95
C GLN A 3 18.67 -20.45 11.26
N ALA A 4 18.32 -20.61 12.55
CA ALA A 4 17.09 -21.28 12.94
C ALA A 4 15.83 -20.57 12.43
N LEU A 5 15.82 -19.23 12.37
CA LEU A 5 14.73 -18.46 11.77
C LEU A 5 14.63 -18.70 10.26
N VAL A 6 15.78 -18.76 9.57
CA VAL A 6 15.84 -19.07 8.14
C VAL A 6 15.25 -20.46 7.90
N ASP A 7 15.74 -21.47 8.61
CA ASP A 7 15.29 -22.85 8.46
C ASP A 7 13.78 -22.99 8.72
N GLU A 8 13.25 -22.28 9.73
CA GLU A 8 11.82 -22.25 10.03
C GLU A 8 11.01 -21.63 8.89
N SER A 9 11.47 -20.50 8.34
CA SER A 9 10.79 -19.82 7.22
C SER A 9 10.79 -20.65 5.94
N GLN A 10 11.80 -21.51 5.73
CA GLN A 10 11.94 -22.30 4.51
C GLN A 10 11.06 -23.55 4.47
N LYS A 11 10.41 -23.96 5.57
CA LYS A 11 9.60 -25.19 5.66
C LYS A 11 8.55 -25.33 4.55
N ASN A 12 7.90 -24.24 4.18
CA ASN A 12 6.85 -24.22 3.15
C ASN A 12 7.33 -23.60 1.81
N VAL A 13 8.63 -23.39 1.64
CA VAL A 13 9.21 -22.82 0.41
C VAL A 13 9.57 -23.94 -0.55
N ALA A 14 8.54 -24.60 -1.09
CA ALA A 14 8.69 -25.69 -2.04
C ALA A 14 7.88 -25.42 -3.31
N GLY A 15 8.51 -25.47 -4.49
CA GLY A 15 7.82 -25.25 -5.76
C GLY A 15 8.77 -25.18 -6.96
N THR A 16 8.20 -24.94 -8.14
CA THR A 16 8.94 -24.75 -9.39
C THR A 16 8.72 -23.33 -9.91
N VAL A 17 9.81 -22.65 -10.23
CA VAL A 17 9.80 -21.34 -10.90
C VAL A 17 10.29 -21.53 -12.33
N ARG A 18 9.52 -21.06 -13.30
CA ARG A 18 9.92 -21.00 -14.70
C ARG A 18 10.56 -19.64 -14.95
N VAL A 19 11.80 -19.64 -15.43
CA VAL A 19 12.55 -18.43 -15.77
C VAL A 19 12.84 -18.37 -17.26
N LYS A 20 12.88 -17.15 -17.81
CA LYS A 20 13.36 -16.84 -19.15
C LYS A 20 14.70 -16.13 -19.01
N LEU A 21 15.70 -16.64 -19.70
CA LEU A 21 17.03 -16.06 -19.73
C LEU A 21 17.19 -15.31 -21.05
N PHE A 22 17.51 -14.02 -20.98
CA PHE A 22 17.65 -13.21 -22.18
C PHE A 22 18.74 -12.15 -22.01
N LYS A 23 19.79 -12.21 -22.84
CA LYS A 23 20.90 -11.24 -22.87
C LYS A 23 21.46 -10.88 -21.47
N GLY A 24 21.67 -11.89 -20.63
CA GLY A 24 22.15 -11.70 -19.26
C GLY A 24 21.07 -11.33 -18.23
N ASN A 25 19.81 -11.19 -18.64
CA ASN A 25 18.67 -10.97 -17.74
C ASN A 25 17.96 -12.29 -17.37
N ILE A 26 17.39 -12.33 -16.17
CA ILE A 26 16.59 -13.44 -15.64
C ILE A 26 15.18 -12.92 -15.37
N ILE A 27 14.19 -13.44 -16.08
CA ILE A 27 12.79 -13.00 -15.96
C ILE A 27 11.95 -14.17 -15.43
N ALA A 28 11.28 -13.96 -14.30
CA ALA A 28 10.32 -14.94 -13.78
C ALA A 28 9.08 -14.99 -14.69
N ALA A 29 8.84 -16.13 -15.34
CA ALA A 29 7.77 -16.34 -16.31
C ALA A 29 6.62 -17.23 -15.79
N GLY A 30 6.73 -17.73 -14.57
CA GLY A 30 5.68 -18.51 -13.93
C GLY A 30 6.16 -19.19 -12.66
N ARG A 31 5.22 -19.52 -11.77
CA ARG A 31 5.47 -20.23 -10.51
C ARG A 31 4.37 -21.26 -10.28
N LYS A 32 4.73 -22.41 -9.75
CA LYS A 32 3.79 -23.44 -9.28
C LYS A 32 4.32 -24.03 -7.97
N SER A 33 3.43 -24.30 -7.03
CA SER A 33 3.81 -24.89 -5.73
C SER A 33 2.65 -25.76 -5.25
N PRO A 34 2.92 -26.96 -4.70
CA PRO A 34 1.91 -27.76 -4.04
C PRO A 34 1.42 -27.14 -2.72
N VAL A 35 2.21 -26.25 -2.12
CA VAL A 35 1.92 -25.54 -0.86
C VAL A 35 1.66 -24.05 -1.12
N SER A 36 1.03 -23.73 -2.24
CA SER A 36 0.77 -22.34 -2.62
C SER A 36 -0.31 -21.72 -1.72
N LEU A 37 0.01 -20.57 -1.14
CA LEU A 37 -0.97 -19.71 -0.46
C LEU A 37 -1.81 -18.87 -1.44
N TYR A 38 -1.54 -18.99 -2.75
CA TYR A 38 -2.36 -18.34 -3.77
C TYR A 38 -3.59 -19.20 -4.08
N ASN A 39 -4.77 -18.65 -3.84
CA ASN A 39 -6.03 -19.27 -4.22
C ASN A 39 -6.70 -18.46 -5.37
N PRO A 40 -6.76 -19.00 -6.59
CA PRO A 40 -7.39 -18.31 -7.73
C PRO A 40 -8.86 -17.93 -7.51
N GLN A 41 -9.60 -18.71 -6.71
CA GLN A 41 -11.03 -18.47 -6.46
C GLN A 41 -11.27 -17.27 -5.54
N ILE A 42 -10.32 -16.97 -4.66
CA ILE A 42 -10.37 -15.79 -3.78
C ILE A 42 -9.77 -14.56 -4.49
N ALA A 43 -8.75 -14.77 -5.32
CA ALA A 43 -8.05 -13.68 -6.00
C ALA A 43 -8.75 -13.16 -7.27
N THR A 44 -9.82 -13.83 -7.73
CA THR A 44 -10.57 -13.37 -8.90
C THR A 44 -11.40 -12.13 -8.58
N MET A 45 -11.63 -11.29 -9.59
CA MET A 45 -12.53 -10.14 -9.50
C MET A 45 -13.98 -10.50 -9.88
N GLU A 46 -14.20 -11.71 -10.39
CA GLU A 46 -15.53 -12.26 -10.68
C GLU A 46 -16.23 -12.69 -9.39
N ALA A 47 -17.52 -13.04 -9.48
CA ALA A 47 -18.29 -13.55 -8.35
C ALA A 47 -17.54 -14.70 -7.66
N ASP A 48 -17.13 -14.48 -6.40
CA ASP A 48 -16.38 -15.43 -5.61
C ASP A 48 -17.24 -16.69 -5.39
N ALA A 49 -16.91 -17.75 -6.11
CA ALA A 49 -17.61 -19.03 -6.01
C ALA A 49 -17.47 -19.68 -4.62
N THR A 50 -16.50 -19.23 -3.81
CA THR A 50 -16.22 -19.75 -2.47
C THR A 50 -16.84 -18.92 -1.35
N GLY A 51 -17.30 -17.69 -1.64
CA GLY A 51 -17.82 -16.74 -0.64
C GLY A 51 -16.83 -16.40 0.48
N ALA A 52 -15.53 -16.64 0.26
CA ALA A 52 -14.47 -16.48 1.24
C ALA A 52 -13.99 -15.02 1.37
N TYR A 53 -14.27 -14.17 0.38
CA TYR A 53 -13.93 -12.76 0.40
C TYR A 53 -15.17 -11.86 0.39
N ASN A 54 -15.43 -11.18 1.50
CA ASN A 54 -16.42 -10.11 1.60
C ASN A 54 -15.78 -8.74 1.32
N GLN A 55 -16.27 -8.05 0.29
CA GLN A 55 -15.75 -6.74 -0.12
C GLN A 55 -16.08 -5.64 0.90
N ASP A 56 -17.18 -5.76 1.65
CA ASP A 56 -17.62 -4.74 2.59
C ASP A 56 -16.64 -4.56 3.75
N ASP A 57 -15.97 -5.65 4.16
CA ASP A 57 -14.98 -5.66 5.25
C ASP A 57 -13.74 -4.79 4.92
N ALA A 58 -13.45 -4.57 3.63
CA ALA A 58 -12.33 -3.75 3.20
C ALA A 58 -12.45 -2.30 3.70
N THR A 59 -13.67 -1.74 3.74
CA THR A 59 -13.90 -0.37 4.20
C THR A 59 -13.49 -0.20 5.66
N GLY A 60 -13.90 -1.14 6.52
CA GLY A 60 -13.52 -1.14 7.93
C GLY A 60 -12.01 -1.30 8.12
N PHE A 61 -11.40 -2.23 7.40
CA PHE A 61 -9.95 -2.48 7.46
C PHE A 61 -9.13 -1.26 7.04
N ILE A 62 -9.53 -0.56 5.97
CA ILE A 62 -8.86 0.65 5.49
C ILE A 62 -8.95 1.75 6.56
N HIS A 63 -10.13 1.97 7.13
CA HIS A 63 -10.31 3.00 8.14
C HIS A 63 -9.46 2.76 9.39
N LEU A 64 -9.42 1.53 9.90
CA LEU A 64 -8.63 1.19 11.09
C LEU A 64 -7.13 1.30 10.85
N ASN A 65 -6.62 0.79 9.72
CA ASN A 65 -5.20 0.90 9.40
C ASN A 65 -4.76 2.35 9.16
N ALA A 66 -5.62 3.16 8.54
CA ALA A 66 -5.34 4.57 8.28
C ALA A 66 -5.44 5.44 9.54
N LEU A 67 -6.09 4.98 10.62
CA LEU A 67 -6.33 5.79 11.81
C LEU A 67 -5.04 6.38 12.40
N ARG A 68 -4.00 5.56 12.57
CA ARG A 68 -2.69 6.01 13.08
C ARG A 68 -2.05 7.08 12.19
N LEU A 69 -2.24 6.96 10.88
CA LEU A 69 -1.69 7.90 9.90
C LEU A 69 -2.46 9.22 9.93
N LYS A 70 -3.78 9.18 10.06
CA LYS A 70 -4.64 10.38 10.19
C LYS A 70 -4.31 11.15 11.47
N VAL A 71 -4.15 10.46 12.60
CA VAL A 71 -3.76 11.08 13.88
C VAL A 71 -2.35 11.65 13.79
N GLY A 72 -1.40 10.88 13.27
CA GLY A 72 -0.03 11.36 13.05
C GLY A 72 0.02 12.60 12.16
N ALA A 73 -0.72 12.60 11.05
CA ALA A 73 -0.83 13.76 10.17
C ALA A 73 -1.44 14.98 10.90
N SER A 74 -2.53 14.81 11.66
CA SER A 74 -3.17 15.89 12.42
C SER A 74 -2.23 16.55 13.43
N VAL A 75 -1.43 15.75 14.16
CA VAL A 75 -0.46 16.23 15.15
C VAL A 75 0.74 16.93 14.48
N HIS A 76 1.21 16.44 13.34
CA HIS A 76 2.39 17.02 12.67
C HIS A 76 2.04 18.15 11.69
N SER A 77 0.79 18.22 11.19
CA SER A 77 0.32 19.33 10.36
C SER A 77 0.10 20.60 11.19
N SER A 78 -0.29 20.45 12.46
CA SER A 78 -0.47 21.58 13.39
C SER A 78 0.86 22.20 13.83
N SER A 79 2.00 21.51 13.69
CA SER A 79 3.34 22.06 13.97
C SER A 79 3.97 22.84 12.80
N LYS A 80 3.40 22.78 11.58
CA LYS A 80 3.93 23.45 10.36
C LYS A 80 3.05 24.59 9.83
N ALA A 81 2.14 25.12 10.64
CA ALA A 81 1.39 26.34 10.28
C ALA A 81 2.01 27.59 10.94
N SER A 82 3.12 28.08 10.39
CA SER A 82 3.59 29.46 10.63
C SER A 82 2.89 30.43 9.65
N PRO A 83 2.68 31.70 10.05
CA PRO A 83 1.59 32.53 9.55
C PRO A 83 1.95 33.18 8.22
N LYS A 84 1.11 33.03 7.19
CA LYS A 84 1.15 33.95 6.04
C LYS A 84 0.56 35.30 6.45
N LYS A 85 1.40 36.14 7.07
CA LYS A 85 1.18 37.59 7.19
C LYS A 85 1.62 38.24 5.86
N LYS A 86 0.68 38.77 5.10
CA LYS A 86 0.92 39.95 4.24
C LYS A 86 -0.17 40.97 4.52
N SER A 87 0.03 41.68 5.62
CA SER A 87 -0.45 43.05 5.80
C SER A 87 0.51 43.99 5.08
N SER A 88 0.02 44.83 4.16
CA SER A 88 0.53 46.20 3.95
C SER A 88 -0.45 46.97 3.02
N PRO A 89 -0.46 48.31 3.00
CA PRO A 89 -1.58 49.10 3.47
C PRO A 89 -2.28 49.88 2.35
N ALA A 90 -3.41 50.50 2.70
CA ALA A 90 -4.10 51.49 1.90
C ALA A 90 -3.18 52.61 1.40
N ARG A 91 -3.31 52.99 0.13
CA ARG A 91 -3.09 54.36 -0.34
C ARG A 91 -4.23 54.68 -1.29
N GLY A 92 -5.16 55.49 -0.82
CA GLY A 92 -6.22 56.04 -1.66
C GLY A 92 -5.63 57.08 -2.62
N GLU A 93 -6.23 57.19 -3.80
CA GLU A 93 -6.35 58.46 -4.48
C GLU A 93 -7.59 58.44 -5.37
N ARG A 94 -8.52 59.35 -5.05
CA ARG A 94 -9.64 59.75 -5.88
C ARG A 94 -9.10 60.76 -6.90
N ALA A 95 -9.31 60.55 -8.19
CA ALA A 95 -9.32 61.59 -9.23
C ALA A 95 -9.95 60.98 -10.50
N ARG A 96 -11.20 61.31 -10.83
CA ARG A 96 -11.61 62.36 -11.80
C ARG A 96 -10.92 62.24 -13.17
N ALA A 97 -11.66 61.74 -14.15
CA ALA A 97 -11.87 62.31 -15.49
C ALA A 97 -13.03 61.56 -16.16
#